data_AF-A0A4U5ZPZ7-F1
#
_entry.id   AF-A0A4U5ZPZ7-F1
#
_cell.length_a   1.000
_cell.length_b   1.000
_cell.length_c   1.000
_cell.angle_alpha   90.00
_cell.angle_beta   90.00
_cell.angle_gamma   90.00
#
_symmetry.space_group_name_H-M   'P 1'
#
loop_
_entity.id
_entity.type
_entity.pdbx_description
1 polymer ?
#
loop_
_entity_poly.entity_id
_entity_poly.type
_entity_poly.pdbx_seq_one_letter_code
_entity_poly.pdbx_strand_id
1 'polypeptide(L)'
;MQTLAALLTPTIAVAAAVIGYLQWRTAHQRVMLDLFDRRMTVYEKLRRSMSLINTSGKVSDESNRLLLEAEGEAAFVFGQDIQEYLRELWVICVQAGTLAPDNGYQGDEQSARRLKLLRTVSDFYNKGPDRFAPYMRMDQKRLQTPIEYLLERNKIRKSYGDHPQQR
;
A
#
# COMPACT_ATOMS: atom_id res chain seq x y z
N MET A 1 22.97 33.12 43.79
CA MET A 1 23.08 32.66 42.38
C MET A 1 22.75 31.17 42.16
N GLN A 2 22.37 30.38 43.18
CA GLN A 2 22.11 28.93 43.01
C GLN A 2 20.65 28.56 42.68
N THR A 3 19.68 29.43 42.96
CA THR A 3 18.24 29.16 42.74
C THR A 3 17.82 29.18 41.27
N LEU A 4 18.50 29.97 40.43
CA LEU A 4 18.24 30.04 38.99
C LEU A 4 18.67 28.75 38.27
N ALA A 5 19.73 28.09 38.73
CA ALA A 5 20.19 26.82 38.16
C ALA A 5 19.25 25.65 38.51
N ALA A 6 18.67 25.65 39.71
CA ALA A 6 17.77 24.59 40.17
C ALA A 6 16.42 24.53 39.43
N LEU A 7 15.95 25.67 38.91
CA LEU A 7 14.75 25.75 38.06
C LEU A 7 15.05 25.49 36.58
N LEU A 8 16.32 25.60 36.15
CA LEU A 8 16.72 25.40 34.77
C LEU A 8 16.59 23.93 34.35
N THR A 9 17.03 23.00 35.21
CA THR A 9 17.01 21.56 34.95
C THR A 9 15.59 21.00 34.71
N PRO A 10 14.57 21.26 35.57
CA PRO A 10 13.21 20.79 35.30
C PRO A 10 12.60 21.49 34.08
N THR A 11 12.93 22.76 33.83
CA THR A 11 12.44 23.49 32.64
C THR A 11 12.97 22.86 31.36
N ILE A 12 14.27 22.54 31.30
CA ILE A 12 14.88 21.85 30.17
C ILE A 12 14.29 20.44 30.02
N ALA A 13 14.06 19.72 31.12
CA ALA A 13 13.45 18.39 31.08
C ALA A 13 12.03 18.43 30.49
N VAL A 14 11.21 19.40 30.88
CA VAL A 14 9.86 19.59 30.32
C VAL A 14 9.94 19.97 28.84
N ALA A 15 10.82 20.91 28.48
CA ALA A 15 11.01 21.30 27.08
C ALA A 15 11.45 20.11 26.21
N ALA A 16 12.40 19.31 26.68
CA ALA A 16 12.87 18.11 26.00
C ALA A 16 11.76 17.06 25.84
N ALA A 17 10.91 16.86 26.87
CA ALA A 17 9.76 15.96 26.80
C ALA A 17 8.73 16.42 25.76
N VAL A 18 8.43 17.72 25.69
CA VAL A 18 7.51 18.30 24.70
C VAL A 18 8.07 18.14 23.28
N ILE A 19 9.35 18.48 23.07
CA ILE A 19 10.00 18.36 21.75
C ILE A 19 10.03 16.90 21.31
N GLY A 20 10.39 15.97 22.20
CA GLY A 20 10.40 14.53 21.91
C GLY A 20 9.01 14.01 21.52
N TYR A 21 7.96 14.45 22.21
CA TYR A 21 6.58 14.10 21.86
C TYR A 21 6.17 14.63 20.48
N LEU A 22 6.50 15.88 20.17
CA LEU A 22 6.23 16.49 18.87
C LEU A 22 7.01 15.77 17.75
N GLN A 23 8.27 15.41 17.99
CA GLN A 23 9.09 14.65 17.04
C GLN A 23 8.50 13.27 16.77
N TRP A 24 8.07 12.56 17.82
CA TRP A 24 7.42 11.26 17.69
C TRP A 24 6.12 11.36 16.86
N ARG A 25 5.29 12.38 17.12
CA ARG A 25 4.06 12.63 16.36
C ARG A 25 4.34 12.91 14.88
N THR A 26 5.31 13.76 14.58
CA THR A 26 5.70 14.09 13.20
C THR A 26 6.30 12.88 12.47
N ALA A 27 7.16 12.11 13.13
CA ALA A 27 7.74 10.90 12.57
C ALA A 27 6.66 9.86 12.25
N HIS A 28 5.68 9.68 13.14
CA HIS A 28 4.56 8.77 12.92
C HIS A 28 3.71 9.17 11.72
N GLN A 29 3.38 10.46 11.59
CA GLN A 29 2.63 10.96 10.42
C GLN A 29 3.41 10.77 9.12
N ARG A 30 4.74 10.95 9.15
CA ARG A 30 5.60 10.77 7.98
C ARG A 30 5.65 9.32 7.48
N VAL A 31 5.67 8.34 8.39
CA VAL A 31 5.67 6.91 8.02
C VAL A 31 4.38 6.53 7.29
N MET A 32 3.23 7.04 7.74
CA MET A 32 1.94 6.77 7.08
C MET A 32 1.89 7.38 5.67
N LEU A 33 2.36 8.62 5.53
CA LEU A 33 2.40 9.31 4.25
C LEU A 33 3.37 8.60 3.27
N ASP A 34 4.53 8.17 3.74
CA ASP A 34 5.51 7.42 2.92
C ASP A 34 4.94 6.10 2.40
N LEU A 35 4.19 5.36 3.24
CA LEU A 35 3.51 4.14 2.81
C LEU A 35 2.40 4.42 1.79
N PHE A 36 1.63 5.48 1.98
CA PHE A 36 0.59 5.90 1.04
C PHE A 36 1.19 6.29 -0.31
N ASP A 37 2.24 7.11 -0.32
CA ASP A 37 2.93 7.55 -1.54
C ASP A 37 3.52 6.36 -2.31
N ARG A 38 4.11 5.40 -1.59
CA ARG A 38 4.58 4.13 -2.19
C ARG A 38 3.44 3.33 -2.83
N ARG A 39 2.30 3.19 -2.17
CA ARG A 39 1.12 2.51 -2.73
C ARG A 39 0.55 3.25 -3.94
N MET A 40 0.50 4.59 -3.89
CA MET A 40 0.05 5.41 -5.00
C MET A 40 0.95 5.25 -6.23
N THR A 41 2.26 5.25 -6.03
CA THR A 41 3.25 5.07 -7.11
C THR A 41 3.01 3.76 -7.89
N VAL A 42 2.76 2.66 -7.18
CA VAL A 42 2.46 1.36 -7.82
C VAL A 42 1.14 1.42 -8.60
N TYR A 43 0.10 2.01 -8.01
CA TYR A 43 -1.20 2.17 -8.68
C TYR A 43 -1.10 3.05 -9.94
N GLU A 44 -0.30 4.12 -9.91
CA GLU A 44 -0.07 4.98 -11.06
C GLU A 44 0.66 4.26 -12.21
N LYS A 45 1.70 3.48 -11.90
CA LYS A 45 2.40 2.64 -12.90
C LYS A 45 1.44 1.66 -13.57
N LEU A 46 0.61 0.99 -12.77
CA LEU A 46 -0.41 0.07 -13.25
C LEU A 46 -1.44 0.78 -14.13
N ARG A 47 -1.97 1.92 -13.66
CA ARG A 47 -2.94 2.73 -14.43
C ARG A 47 -2.35 3.22 -15.74
N ARG A 48 -1.07 3.61 -15.76
CA ARG A 48 -0.37 4.02 -16.98
C ARG A 48 -0.21 2.86 -17.96
N SER A 49 0.17 1.68 -17.48
CA SER A 49 0.21 0.46 -18.29
C SER A 49 -1.15 0.17 -18.94
N MET A 50 -2.22 0.15 -18.14
CA MET A 50 -3.58 -0.09 -18.62
C MET A 50 -4.06 0.98 -19.61
N SER A 51 -3.67 2.24 -19.42
CA SER A 51 -3.99 3.34 -20.33
C SER A 51 -3.34 3.16 -21.71
N LEU A 52 -2.07 2.74 -21.74
CA LEU A 52 -1.35 2.45 -22.98
C LEU A 52 -2.01 1.30 -23.75
N ILE A 53 -2.44 0.25 -23.03
CA ILE A 53 -3.15 -0.88 -23.62
C ILE A 53 -4.52 -0.46 -24.12
N ASN A 54 -5.26 0.34 -23.35
CA ASN A 54 -6.59 0.84 -23.75
C ASN A 54 -6.52 1.70 -25.02
N THR A 55 -5.51 2.56 -25.12
CA THR A 55 -5.34 3.51 -26.24
C THR A 55 -4.87 2.81 -27.51
N SER A 56 -3.90 1.90 -27.39
CA SER A 56 -3.33 1.20 -28.56
C SER A 56 -4.12 -0.06 -28.95
N GLY A 57 -4.92 -0.60 -28.03
CA GLY A 57 -5.60 -1.88 -28.17
C GLY A 57 -4.66 -3.08 -28.27
N LYS A 58 -3.37 -2.90 -27.90
CA LYS A 58 -2.29 -3.90 -27.94
C LYS A 58 -1.41 -3.76 -26.70
N VAL A 59 -0.68 -4.82 -26.36
CA VAL A 59 0.33 -4.77 -25.30
C VAL A 59 1.64 -4.32 -25.92
N SER A 60 2.12 -3.14 -25.55
CA SER A 60 3.44 -2.63 -25.94
C SER A 60 4.50 -3.04 -24.93
N ASP A 61 5.77 -3.01 -25.34
CA ASP A 61 6.91 -3.26 -24.44
C ASP A 61 6.90 -2.31 -23.24
N GLU A 62 6.55 -1.04 -23.45
CA GLU A 62 6.42 -0.06 -22.35
C GLU A 62 5.31 -0.46 -21.37
N SER A 63 4.13 -0.87 -21.88
CA SER A 63 3.02 -1.30 -21.01
C SER A 63 3.38 -2.55 -20.21
N ASN A 64 4.09 -3.51 -20.83
CA ASN A 64 4.52 -4.74 -20.18
C ASN A 64 5.59 -4.47 -19.11
N ARG A 65 6.57 -3.60 -19.40
CA ARG A 65 7.59 -3.18 -18.44
C ARG A 65 6.96 -2.53 -17.21
N LEU A 66 6.03 -1.59 -17.41
CA LEU A 66 5.33 -0.91 -16.31
C LEU A 66 4.50 -1.89 -15.45
N LEU A 67 3.90 -2.90 -16.07
CA LEU A 67 3.13 -3.92 -15.36
C LEU A 67 4.03 -4.83 -14.51
N LEU A 68 5.19 -5.24 -15.05
CA LEU A 68 6.19 -6.02 -14.32
C LEU A 68 6.77 -5.25 -13.13
N GLU A 69 7.10 -3.97 -13.31
CA GLU A 69 7.57 -3.12 -12.22
C GLU A 69 6.51 -2.95 -11.13
N ALA A 70 5.24 -2.76 -11.52
CA ALA A 70 4.14 -2.66 -10.57
C ALA A 70 3.90 -3.97 -9.80
N GLU A 71 4.02 -5.14 -10.43
CA GLU A 71 3.86 -6.44 -9.77
C GLU A 71 4.98 -6.70 -8.75
N GLY A 72 6.23 -6.41 -9.13
CA GLY A 72 7.37 -6.56 -8.22
C GLY A 72 7.30 -5.62 -7.01
N GLU A 73 6.89 -4.36 -7.21
CA GLU A 73 6.74 -3.40 -6.11
C GLU A 73 5.51 -3.69 -5.25
N ALA A 74 4.41 -4.17 -5.85
CA ALA A 74 3.18 -4.50 -5.14
C ALA A 74 3.38 -5.56 -4.05
N ALA A 75 4.30 -6.51 -4.26
CA ALA A 75 4.63 -7.54 -3.29
C ALA A 75 5.12 -6.98 -1.93
N PHE A 76 5.63 -5.74 -1.89
CA PHE A 76 6.15 -5.12 -0.68
C PHE A 76 5.18 -4.13 -0.03
N VAL A 77 4.19 -3.61 -0.77
CA VAL A 77 3.33 -2.51 -0.30
C VAL A 77 1.85 -2.90 -0.20
N PHE A 78 1.45 -3.99 -0.85
CA PHE A 78 0.10 -4.55 -0.83
C PHE A 78 0.07 -5.98 -0.27
N GLY A 79 -1.13 -6.48 0.01
CA GLY A 79 -1.37 -7.85 0.42
C GLY A 79 -1.31 -8.85 -0.75
N GLN A 80 -1.40 -10.13 -0.39
CA GLN A 80 -1.38 -11.26 -1.33
C GLN A 80 -2.53 -11.21 -2.35
N ASP A 81 -3.68 -10.68 -1.97
CA ASP A 81 -4.87 -10.47 -2.81
C ASP A 81 -4.59 -9.59 -4.04
N ILE A 82 -3.89 -8.47 -3.84
CA ILE A 82 -3.50 -7.57 -4.93
C ILE A 82 -2.40 -8.19 -5.78
N GLN A 83 -1.45 -8.91 -5.15
CA GLN A 83 -0.39 -9.59 -5.88
C GLN A 83 -0.95 -10.67 -6.83
N GLU A 84 -1.90 -11.47 -6.36
CA GLU A 84 -2.56 -12.49 -7.16
C GLU A 84 -3.33 -11.86 -8.33
N TYR A 85 -4.06 -10.77 -8.06
CA TYR A 85 -4.73 -10.00 -9.10
C TYR A 85 -3.77 -9.44 -10.17
N LEU A 86 -2.64 -8.88 -9.76
CA LEU A 86 -1.62 -8.36 -10.70
C LEU A 86 -0.99 -9.46 -11.54
N ARG A 87 -0.78 -10.64 -10.95
CA ARG A 87 -0.27 -11.81 -11.67
C ARG A 87 -1.27 -12.28 -12.74
N GLU A 88 -2.56 -12.35 -12.42
CA GLU A 88 -3.60 -12.66 -13.40
C GLU A 88 -3.62 -11.65 -14.55
N LEU A 89 -3.53 -10.35 -14.23
CA LEU A 89 -3.44 -9.29 -15.23
C LEU A 89 -2.23 -9.46 -16.14
N TRP A 90 -1.06 -9.78 -15.57
CA TRP A 90 0.16 -10.02 -16.33
C TRP A 90 0.03 -11.20 -17.30
N VAL A 91 -0.52 -12.33 -16.83
CA VAL A 91 -0.76 -13.50 -17.69
C VAL A 91 -1.66 -13.15 -18.88
N ILE A 92 -2.72 -12.38 -18.66
CA ILE A 92 -3.62 -11.94 -19.74
C ILE A 92 -2.88 -11.03 -20.73
N CYS A 93 -2.04 -10.11 -20.24
CA CYS A 93 -1.26 -9.23 -21.10
C CYS A 93 -0.24 -10.01 -21.95
N VAL A 94 0.47 -10.97 -21.36
CA VAL A 94 1.43 -11.83 -22.10
C VAL A 94 0.72 -12.69 -23.14
N GLN A 95 -0.42 -13.30 -22.79
CA GLN A 95 -1.23 -14.09 -23.73
C GLN A 95 -1.74 -13.26 -24.93
N ALA A 96 -1.97 -11.96 -24.73
CA ALA A 96 -2.38 -11.05 -25.78
C ALA A 96 -1.19 -10.50 -26.59
N GLY A 97 -0.02 -10.33 -25.98
CA GLY A 97 1.20 -9.83 -26.63
C GLY A 97 1.91 -10.85 -27.52
N THR A 98 1.80 -12.15 -27.21
CA THR A 98 2.49 -13.25 -27.93
C THR A 98 2.04 -13.49 -29.37
N LEU A 99 1.00 -12.80 -29.88
CA LEU A 99 0.48 -12.98 -31.23
C LEU A 99 0.07 -11.64 -31.87
N ALA A 100 1.03 -10.76 -32.14
CA ALA A 100 0.87 -9.81 -33.24
C ALA A 100 1.46 -10.47 -34.50
N PRO A 101 0.66 -11.09 -35.38
CA PRO A 101 1.15 -11.56 -36.65
C PRO A 101 1.60 -10.35 -37.47
N ASP A 102 2.87 -10.34 -37.89
CA ASP A 102 3.40 -9.39 -38.90
C ASP A 102 2.59 -9.41 -40.20
N ASN A 103 1.81 -10.46 -40.40
CA ASN A 103 1.07 -10.84 -41.59
C ASN A 103 -0.44 -10.52 -41.54
N GLY A 104 -0.93 -9.83 -40.51
CA GLY A 104 -2.27 -9.21 -40.51
C GLY A 104 -3.49 -10.15 -40.41
N TYR A 105 -3.28 -11.47 -40.41
CA TYR A 105 -4.36 -12.46 -40.29
C TYR A 105 -4.80 -12.59 -38.82
N GLN A 106 -6.05 -12.23 -38.52
CA GLN A 106 -6.66 -12.44 -37.21
C GLN A 106 -7.58 -13.67 -37.27
N GLY A 107 -7.11 -14.80 -36.76
CA GLY A 107 -7.97 -15.97 -36.53
C GLY A 107 -8.93 -15.77 -35.35
N ASP A 108 -9.96 -16.59 -35.25
CA ASP A 108 -11.01 -16.52 -34.21
C ASP A 108 -10.43 -16.48 -32.78
N GLU A 109 -9.39 -17.27 -32.52
CA GLU A 109 -8.71 -17.32 -31.23
C GLU A 109 -8.04 -15.99 -30.85
N GLN A 110 -7.48 -15.28 -31.83
CA GLN A 110 -6.80 -14.02 -31.59
C GLN A 110 -7.80 -12.89 -31.30
N SER A 111 -8.93 -12.88 -32.01
CA SER A 111 -10.06 -12.00 -31.73
C SER A 111 -10.61 -12.23 -30.32
N ALA A 112 -10.74 -13.49 -29.90
CA ALA A 112 -11.16 -13.84 -28.54
C ALA A 112 -10.17 -13.36 -27.46
N ARG A 113 -8.86 -13.54 -27.69
CA ARG A 113 -7.81 -13.05 -26.77
C ARG A 113 -7.77 -11.52 -26.69
N ARG A 114 -7.91 -10.82 -27.81
CA ARG A 114 -7.98 -9.35 -27.84
C ARG A 114 -9.21 -8.83 -27.12
N LEU A 115 -10.36 -9.47 -27.31
CA LEU A 115 -11.58 -9.14 -26.58
C LEU A 115 -11.42 -9.37 -25.08
N LYS A 116 -10.77 -10.47 -24.68
CA LYS A 116 -10.43 -10.75 -23.27
C LYS A 116 -9.53 -9.67 -22.68
N LEU A 117 -8.51 -9.22 -23.39
CA LEU A 117 -7.64 -8.12 -22.96
C LEU A 117 -8.44 -6.83 -22.74
N LEU A 118 -9.23 -6.40 -23.73
CA LEU A 118 -10.01 -5.16 -23.65
C LEU A 118 -11.05 -5.21 -22.51
N ARG A 119 -11.70 -6.37 -22.32
CA ARG A 119 -12.59 -6.59 -21.17
C ARG A 119 -11.86 -6.47 -19.85
N THR A 120 -10.66 -7.06 -19.77
CA THR A 120 -9.83 -7.03 -18.55
C THR A 120 -9.40 -5.60 -18.21
N VAL A 121 -9.02 -4.81 -19.21
CA VAL A 121 -8.68 -3.39 -19.04
C VAL A 121 -9.91 -2.59 -18.60
N SER A 122 -11.08 -2.86 -19.18
CA SER A 122 -12.33 -2.23 -18.75
C SER A 122 -12.70 -2.61 -17.31
N ASP A 123 -12.57 -3.88 -16.94
CA ASP A 123 -12.78 -4.39 -15.58
C ASP A 123 -11.81 -3.76 -14.59
N PHE A 124 -10.56 -3.49 -14.99
CA PHE A 124 -9.59 -2.77 -14.17
C PHE A 124 -10.11 -1.36 -13.80
N TYR A 125 -10.63 -0.60 -14.76
CA TYR A 125 -11.16 0.75 -14.45
C TYR A 125 -12.45 0.72 -13.62
N ASN A 126 -13.28 -0.30 -13.82
CA ASN A 126 -14.57 -0.41 -13.11
C ASN A 126 -14.43 -0.98 -11.69
N LYS A 127 -13.61 -2.03 -11.51
CA LYS A 127 -13.50 -2.81 -10.27
C LYS A 127 -12.15 -2.68 -9.57
N GLY A 128 -11.12 -2.22 -10.30
CA GLY A 128 -9.79 -1.99 -9.74
C GLY A 128 -9.84 -1.03 -8.55
N PRO A 129 -10.45 0.16 -8.65
CA PRO A 129 -10.54 1.09 -7.53
C PRO A 129 -11.08 0.46 -6.24
N ASP A 130 -12.11 -0.38 -6.34
CA ASP A 130 -12.68 -1.06 -5.17
C ASP A 130 -11.73 -2.09 -4.54
N ARG A 131 -10.91 -2.77 -5.36
CA ARG A 131 -9.88 -3.70 -4.86
C ARG A 131 -8.73 -2.98 -4.17
N PHE A 132 -8.31 -1.83 -4.70
CA PHE A 132 -7.22 -1.04 -4.11
C PHE A 132 -7.70 -0.15 -2.93
N ALA A 133 -8.99 0.19 -2.87
CA ALA A 133 -9.56 1.09 -1.85
C ALA A 133 -9.21 0.72 -0.39
N PRO A 134 -9.25 -0.56 0.05
CA PRO A 134 -8.87 -0.94 1.41
C PRO A 134 -7.42 -0.56 1.77
N TYR A 135 -6.53 -0.54 0.78
CA TYR A 135 -5.11 -0.22 0.95
C TYR A 135 -4.80 1.27 0.76
N MET A 136 -5.65 1.98 0.02
CA MET A 136 -5.50 3.41 -0.27
C MET A 136 -6.19 4.30 0.77
N ARG A 137 -7.05 3.75 1.62
CA ARG A 137 -7.60 4.50 2.75
C ARG A 137 -6.50 4.77 3.76
N MET A 138 -6.31 6.05 4.12
CA MET A 138 -5.44 6.47 5.23
C MET A 138 -5.93 5.99 6.61
N ASP A 139 -6.96 5.15 6.66
CA ASP A 139 -7.67 4.72 7.86
C ASP A 139 -7.08 3.44 8.49
N GLN A 140 -5.80 3.15 8.26
CA GLN A 140 -5.15 1.95 8.79
C GLN A 140 -4.76 2.17 10.25
N LYS A 141 -5.46 1.45 11.15
CA LYS A 141 -5.28 1.34 12.61
C LYS A 141 -4.03 2.03 13.14
N ARG A 142 -4.24 3.21 13.74
CA ARG A 142 -3.34 3.93 14.65
C ARG A 142 -2.33 2.97 15.28
N LEU A 143 -1.07 2.98 14.83
CA LEU A 143 -0.03 2.17 15.48
C LEU A 143 -0.03 2.59 16.95
N GLN A 144 -0.28 1.63 17.86
CA GLN A 144 -0.36 1.92 19.28
C GLN A 144 0.85 2.74 19.68
N THR A 145 0.58 3.90 20.29
CA THR A 145 1.66 4.76 20.76
C THR A 145 2.47 3.99 21.82
N PRO A 146 3.77 4.26 22.02
CA PRO A 146 4.54 3.61 23.08
C PRO A 146 3.90 3.76 24.46
N ILE A 147 3.19 4.89 24.68
CA ILE A 147 2.40 5.17 25.89
C ILE A 147 1.20 4.22 25.98
N GLU A 148 0.47 4.02 24.89
CA GLU A 148 -0.66 3.07 24.84
C GLU A 148 -0.20 1.63 25.02
N TYR A 149 0.92 1.24 24.42
CA TYR A 149 1.54 -0.07 24.64
C TYR A 149 1.92 -0.28 26.11
N LEU A 150 2.49 0.74 26.77
CA LEU A 150 2.81 0.68 28.20
C LEU A 150 1.55 0.65 29.08
N LEU A 151 0.52 1.43 28.75
CA LEU A 151 -0.76 1.45 29.46
C LEU A 151 -1.50 0.12 29.33
N GLU A 152 -1.49 -0.48 28.14
CA GLU A 152 -2.10 -1.79 27.87
C GLU A 152 -1.36 -2.91 28.62
N ARG A 153 -0.02 -2.90 28.61
CA ARG A 153 0.78 -3.82 29.44
C ARG A 153 0.54 -3.65 30.94
N ASN A 154 0.27 -2.43 31.42
CA ASN A 154 -0.10 -2.19 32.81
C ASN A 154 -1.52 -2.70 33.11
N LYS A 155 -2.45 -2.60 32.16
CA LYS A 155 -3.82 -3.12 32.28
C LYS A 155 -3.85 -4.65 32.33
N ILE A 156 -3.04 -5.30 31.50
CA ILE A 156 -2.83 -6.76 31.52
C ILE A 156 -2.24 -7.20 32.86
N ARG A 157 -1.26 -6.47 33.41
CA ARG A 157 -0.69 -6.78 34.74
C ARG A 157 -1.69 -6.69 35.89
N LYS A 158 -2.62 -5.72 35.85
CA LYS A 158 -3.66 -5.59 36.88
C LYS A 158 -4.72 -6.69 36.79
N SER A 159 -5.04 -7.17 35.58
CA SER A 159 -6.04 -8.24 35.39
C SER A 159 -5.64 -9.58 36.01
N TYR A 160 -4.36 -9.86 36.21
CA TYR A 160 -3.89 -11.10 36.86
C TYR A 160 -3.92 -11.02 38.40
N GLY A 161 -4.21 -9.85 38.99
CA GLY A 161 -4.26 -9.64 40.43
C GLY A 161 -5.63 -9.92 41.08
N ASP A 162 -6.70 -10.07 40.30
CA ASP A 162 -8.09 -10.09 40.78
C ASP A 162 -8.75 -11.48 40.68
N HIS A 163 -8.00 -12.57 40.83
CA HIS A 163 -8.62 -13.86 41.15
C HIS A 163 -8.80 -13.96 42.67
N PRO A 164 -10.00 -13.71 43.23
CA PRO A 164 -10.26 -14.08 44.61
C PRO A 164 -10.09 -15.60 44.72
N GLN A 165 -9.13 -16.00 45.56
CA GLN A 165 -9.00 -17.39 46.00
C GLN A 165 -10.31 -17.77 46.71
N GLN A 166 -11.22 -18.41 45.99
CA GLN A 166 -12.38 -19.05 46.59
C GLN A 166 -11.87 -20.22 47.42
N ARG A 167 -11.89 -20.02 48.74
CA ARG A 167 -11.81 -21.07 49.76
C ARG A 167 -13.11 -21.85 49.79
#